data_AF-A0A5S3QTK1-F1
#
_entry.id   AF-A0A5S3QTK1-F1
#
_cell.length_a   1.000
_cell.length_b   1.000
_cell.length_c   1.000
_cell.angle_alpha   90.00
_cell.angle_beta   90.00
_cell.angle_gamma   90.00
#
_symmetry.space_group_name_H-M   'P 1'
#
loop_
_entity.id
_entity.type
_entity.pdbx_description
1 polymer ?
#
loop_
_entity_poly.entity_id
_entity_poly.type
_entity_poly.pdbx_seq_one_letter_code
_entity_poly.pdbx_strand_id
1 'polypeptide(L)'
;QANVQTVLNKLIQKAGYSQDRIKWRITKDLPTLPQCVQALENDYTFFTRLLAKYGLIYWFECHDFIESIVIAEGNLASPYIERGLLSVTDKDGMVHEHETGFVGFTQCQSRHRFRMGGSH
;
A
#
# COMPACT_ATOMS: atom_id res chain seq x y z
N GLN A 1 12.48 24.72 -15.74
CA GLN A 1 11.15 24.12 -15.42
C GLN A 1 11.39 22.92 -14.51
N ALA A 2 10.41 22.51 -13.68
CA ALA A 2 10.58 21.41 -12.72
C ALA A 2 9.79 20.18 -13.16
N ASN A 3 10.41 19.00 -13.15
CA ASN A 3 9.70 17.75 -13.34
C ASN A 3 8.89 17.39 -12.06
N VAL A 4 7.72 16.75 -12.21
CA VAL A 4 6.93 16.25 -11.06
C VAL A 4 7.79 15.40 -10.11
N GLN A 5 8.64 14.52 -10.65
CA GLN A 5 9.56 13.68 -9.88
C GLN A 5 10.52 14.53 -9.01
N THR A 6 11.05 15.63 -9.56
CA THR A 6 11.91 16.56 -8.83
C THR A 6 11.17 17.30 -7.71
N VAL A 7 9.89 17.65 -7.91
CA VAL A 7 9.06 18.28 -6.88
C VAL A 7 8.77 17.29 -5.76
N LEU A 8 8.36 16.06 -6.10
CA LEU A 8 8.08 15.01 -5.12
C LEU A 8 9.34 14.60 -4.34
N ASN A 9 10.50 14.43 -4.99
CA ASN A 9 11.78 14.19 -4.30
C ASN A 9 12.09 15.28 -3.27
N LYS A 10 11.86 16.56 -3.58
CA LYS A 10 12.09 17.67 -2.64
C LYS A 10 11.16 17.65 -1.44
N LEU A 11 9.88 17.28 -1.63
CA LEU A 11 8.92 17.15 -0.52
C LEU A 11 9.28 15.98 0.40
N ILE A 12 9.67 14.85 -0.18
CA ILE A 12 10.12 13.65 0.54
C ILE A 12 11.42 13.94 1.32
N GLN A 13 12.38 14.66 0.71
CA GLN A 13 13.62 15.08 1.37
C GLN A 13 13.37 16.06 2.54
N LYS A 14 12.45 17.02 2.38
CA LYS A 14 12.01 17.89 3.48
C LYS A 14 11.39 17.12 4.64
N ALA A 15 10.74 15.98 4.37
CA ALA A 15 10.19 15.09 5.40
C ALA A 15 11.27 14.23 6.10
N GLY A 16 12.55 14.35 5.72
CA GLY A 16 13.68 13.70 6.38
C GLY A 16 14.27 12.49 5.64
N TYR A 17 13.73 12.09 4.49
CA TYR A 17 14.25 10.95 3.73
C TYR A 17 15.42 11.35 2.83
N SER A 18 16.54 10.63 2.93
CA SER A 18 17.67 10.78 2.03
C SER A 18 17.36 10.23 0.63
N GLN A 19 18.02 10.74 -0.42
CA GLN A 19 17.70 10.43 -1.82
C GLN A 19 17.80 8.94 -2.16
N ASP A 20 18.70 8.21 -1.51
CA ASP A 20 18.87 6.76 -1.61
C ASP A 20 17.66 5.96 -1.07
N ARG A 21 16.88 6.54 -0.15
CA ARG A 21 15.65 5.95 0.42
C ARG A 21 14.40 6.22 -0.41
N ILE A 22 14.51 6.98 -1.50
CA ILE A 22 13.40 7.27 -2.42
C ILE A 22 13.47 6.32 -3.61
N LYS A 23 12.57 5.33 -3.67
CA LYS A 23 12.50 4.36 -4.77
C LYS A 23 11.39 4.73 -5.74
N TRP A 24 11.68 4.74 -7.03
CA TRP A 24 10.71 5.00 -8.09
C TRP A 24 10.40 3.70 -8.84
N ARG A 25 9.12 3.31 -8.89
CA ARG A 25 8.60 2.16 -9.66
C ARG A 25 7.54 2.64 -10.66
N ILE A 26 8.01 3.40 -11.64
CA ILE A 26 7.23 3.96 -12.75
C ILE A 26 7.83 3.48 -14.07
N THR A 27 7.01 3.17 -15.07
CA THR A 27 7.46 2.79 -16.42
C THR A 27 7.49 3.96 -17.40
N LYS A 28 6.81 5.07 -17.06
CA LYS A 28 6.71 6.27 -17.88
C LYS A 28 7.36 7.47 -17.19
N ASP A 29 8.04 8.30 -17.97
CA ASP A 29 8.54 9.58 -17.49
C ASP A 29 7.38 10.48 -17.04
N LEU A 30 7.56 11.09 -15.87
CA LEU A 30 6.60 12.08 -15.36
C LEU A 30 6.74 13.40 -16.12
N PRO A 31 5.65 14.18 -16.28
CA PRO A 31 5.69 15.40 -17.07
C PRO A 31 6.48 16.53 -16.41
N THR A 32 7.04 17.41 -17.24
CA THR A 32 7.62 18.69 -16.80
C THR A 32 6.50 19.71 -16.58
N LEU A 33 6.54 20.39 -15.44
CA LEU A 33 5.56 21.38 -15.05
C LEU A 33 5.98 22.78 -15.56
N PRO A 34 5.18 23.44 -16.41
CA PRO A 34 5.44 24.82 -16.81
C PRO A 34 5.28 25.78 -15.62
N GLN A 35 4.27 25.52 -14.79
CA GLN A 35 4.05 26.17 -13.49
C GLN A 35 3.50 25.14 -12.51
N CYS A 36 3.98 25.18 -11.27
CA CYS A 36 3.41 24.42 -10.16
C CYS A 36 3.54 25.25 -8.89
N VAL A 37 2.43 25.42 -8.18
CA VAL A 37 2.36 26.22 -6.95
C VAL A 37 1.74 25.37 -5.85
N GLN A 38 2.34 25.46 -4.68
CA GLN A 38 1.77 25.02 -3.40
C GLN A 38 1.02 26.21 -2.81
N ALA A 39 -0.30 26.13 -2.68
CA ALA A 39 -1.15 27.28 -2.41
C ALA A 39 -2.00 27.06 -1.15
N LEU A 40 -1.62 27.73 -0.04
CA LEU A 40 -2.30 27.66 1.26
C LEU A 40 -2.50 26.22 1.79
N GLU A 41 -1.59 25.32 1.43
CA GLU A 41 -1.60 23.90 1.80
C GLU A 41 -0.25 23.50 2.38
N ASN A 42 -0.23 22.52 3.30
CA ASN A 42 1.02 22.00 3.86
C ASN A 42 1.70 21.01 2.89
N ASP A 43 2.97 20.72 3.14
CA ASP A 43 3.80 19.89 2.25
C ASP A 43 3.22 18.47 2.04
N TYR A 44 2.55 17.90 3.05
CA TYR A 44 1.85 16.61 2.93
C TYR A 44 0.60 16.69 2.05
N THR A 45 -0.25 17.71 2.23
CA THR A 45 -1.41 17.95 1.37
C THR A 45 -0.98 18.16 -0.09
N PHE A 46 0.08 18.94 -0.32
CA PHE A 46 0.64 19.16 -1.64
C PHE A 46 1.19 17.88 -2.27
N PHE A 47 1.93 17.09 -1.49
CA PHE A 47 2.44 15.78 -1.88
C PHE A 47 1.30 14.83 -2.30
N THR A 48 0.30 14.62 -1.45
CA THR A 48 -0.86 13.76 -1.75
C THR A 48 -1.63 14.26 -2.97
N ARG A 49 -1.81 15.58 -3.12
CA ARG A 49 -2.47 16.19 -4.29
C ARG A 49 -1.69 15.96 -5.59
N LEU A 50 -0.36 16.03 -5.56
CA LEU A 50 0.49 15.71 -6.71
C LEU A 50 0.41 14.22 -7.06
N LEU A 51 0.48 13.33 -6.07
CA LEU A 51 0.36 11.89 -6.30
C LEU A 51 -0.98 11.56 -6.99
N ALA A 52 -2.10 12.01 -6.41
CA ALA A 52 -3.43 11.79 -6.96
C ALA A 52 -3.57 12.36 -8.39
N LYS A 53 -3.03 13.55 -8.66
CA LYS A 53 -3.08 14.19 -9.99
C LYS A 53 -2.38 13.37 -11.09
N TYR A 54 -1.34 12.62 -10.74
CA TYR A 54 -0.54 11.82 -11.69
C TYR A 54 -0.79 10.32 -11.59
N GLY A 55 -1.84 9.88 -10.88
CA GLY A 55 -2.17 8.46 -10.72
C GLY A 55 -1.12 7.68 -9.92
N LEU A 56 -0.34 8.36 -9.09
CA LEU A 56 0.72 7.76 -8.29
C LEU A 56 0.19 7.30 -6.92
N ILE A 57 0.74 6.19 -6.45
CA ILE A 57 0.56 5.65 -5.11
C ILE A 57 1.92 5.56 -4.40
N TYR A 58 1.91 5.43 -3.09
CA TYR A 58 3.12 5.20 -2.31
C TYR A 58 2.91 4.18 -1.20
N TRP A 59 4.01 3.55 -0.78
CA TRP A 59 4.10 2.72 0.42
C TRP A 59 5.52 2.80 0.99
N PHE A 60 5.71 2.21 2.17
CA PHE A 60 7.01 2.06 2.80
C PHE A 60 7.48 0.62 2.67
N GLU A 61 8.76 0.43 2.38
CA GLU A 61 9.45 -0.85 2.44
C GLU A 61 10.54 -0.76 3.51
N CYS A 62 10.64 -1.79 4.36
CA CYS A 62 11.69 -1.91 5.35
C CYS A 62 12.52 -3.15 5.03
N HIS A 63 13.82 -2.96 4.79
CA HIS A 63 14.79 -4.02 4.57
C HIS A 63 15.97 -3.78 5.50
N ASP A 64 16.37 -4.78 6.29
CA ASP A 64 17.44 -4.67 7.30
C ASP A 64 17.31 -3.43 8.22
N PHE A 65 16.09 -3.14 8.67
CA PHE A 65 15.73 -1.95 9.48
C PHE A 65 15.92 -0.59 8.77
N ILE A 66 16.21 -0.57 7.47
CA ILE A 66 16.26 0.64 6.64
C ILE A 66 14.89 0.84 5.99
N GLU A 67 14.16 1.85 6.45
CA GLU A 67 12.93 2.29 5.81
C GLU A 67 13.22 3.09 4.53
N SER A 68 12.54 2.73 3.45
CA SER A 68 12.50 3.44 2.17
C SER A 68 11.06 3.75 1.77
N ILE A 69 10.84 4.89 1.14
CA ILE A 69 9.56 5.24 0.53
C ILE A 69 9.58 4.86 -0.96
N VAL A 70 8.55 4.14 -1.39
CA VAL A 70 8.37 3.73 -2.79
C VAL A 70 7.24 4.55 -3.40
N ILE A 71 7.48 5.18 -4.56
CA ILE A 71 6.47 5.85 -5.38
C ILE A 71 6.25 5.05 -6.66
N ALA A 72 5.00 4.73 -6.99
CA ALA A 72 4.65 3.91 -8.16
C ALA A 72 3.39 4.40 -8.88
N GLU A 73 3.22 3.98 -10.14
CA GLU A 73 2.04 4.32 -10.98
C GLU A 73 0.88 3.32 -10.86
N GLY A 74 1.02 2.27 -10.04
CA GLY A 74 0.00 1.23 -9.89
C GLY A 74 0.42 0.10 -8.97
N ASN A 75 -0.55 -0.75 -8.61
CA ASN A 75 -0.37 -1.85 -7.66
C ASN A 75 0.49 -3.01 -8.18
N LEU A 76 0.72 -3.13 -9.50
CA LEU A 76 1.59 -4.15 -10.10
C LEU A 76 3.06 -4.06 -9.62
N ALA A 77 3.48 -2.88 -9.14
CA ALA A 77 4.79 -2.64 -8.56
C ALA A 77 4.87 -2.93 -7.05
N SER A 78 3.73 -3.22 -6.41
CA SER A 78 3.66 -3.56 -4.99
C SER A 78 4.19 -4.99 -4.77
N PRO A 79 5.00 -5.25 -3.73
CA PRO A 79 5.53 -6.58 -3.49
C PRO A 79 4.40 -7.57 -3.17
N TYR A 80 4.47 -8.76 -3.76
CA TYR A 80 3.65 -9.89 -3.35
C TYR A 80 4.12 -10.37 -1.98
N ILE A 81 3.36 -10.04 -0.94
CA ILE A 81 3.53 -10.67 0.38
C ILE A 81 3.17 -12.15 0.22
N GLU A 82 4.09 -13.05 0.59
CA GLU A 82 3.77 -14.47 0.73
C GLU A 82 2.72 -14.63 1.84
N ARG A 83 1.46 -14.76 1.43
CA ARG A 83 0.35 -14.93 2.35
C ARG A 83 0.35 -16.37 2.87
N GLY A 84 0.94 -16.57 4.04
CA GLY A 84 0.52 -17.66 4.93
C GLY A 84 -1.00 -17.60 5.13
N LEU A 85 -1.64 -18.75 5.38
CA LEU A 85 -3.09 -18.86 5.45
C LEU A 85 -3.66 -17.94 6.55
N LEU A 86 -4.28 -16.83 6.15
CA LEU A 86 -4.97 -15.91 7.06
C LEU A 86 -6.32 -16.52 7.45
N SER A 87 -6.36 -17.13 8.63
CA SER A 87 -7.61 -17.58 9.27
C SER A 87 -8.33 -16.41 9.93
N VAL A 88 -9.60 -16.20 9.60
CA VAL A 88 -10.50 -15.31 10.34
C VAL A 88 -11.23 -16.14 11.38
N THR A 89 -11.13 -15.76 12.65
CA THR A 89 -11.88 -16.37 13.76
C THR A 89 -12.87 -15.35 14.29
N ASP A 90 -14.14 -15.71 14.35
CA ASP A 90 -15.17 -14.85 14.94
C ASP A 90 -15.00 -14.74 16.46
N LYS A 91 -15.48 -13.65 17.05
CA LYS A 91 -15.33 -13.31 18.47
C LYS A 91 -16.50 -13.77 19.35
N ASP A 92 -17.56 -14.30 18.75
CA ASP A 92 -18.64 -14.94 19.51
C ASP A 92 -18.12 -16.24 20.13
N GLY A 93 -18.24 -16.34 21.45
CA GLY A 93 -17.50 -17.28 22.31
C GLY A 93 -17.92 -18.76 22.24
N MET A 94 -18.32 -19.25 21.06
CA MET A 94 -18.58 -20.65 20.77
C MET A 94 -17.68 -21.08 19.61
N VAL A 95 -16.94 -22.18 19.78
CA VAL A 95 -16.13 -22.76 18.70
C VAL A 95 -17.09 -23.39 17.69
N HIS A 96 -17.58 -22.56 16.77
CA HIS A 96 -18.26 -23.01 15.58
C HIS A 96 -17.25 -23.71 14.68
N GLU A 97 -17.12 -25.01 14.95
CA GLU A 97 -17.59 -26.05 14.02
C GLU A 97 -18.47 -25.47 12.87
N HIS A 98 -18.21 -25.78 11.61
CA HIS A 98 -17.18 -25.07 10.84
C HIS A 98 -17.38 -25.60 9.35
N GLU A 99 -17.60 -24.75 8.32
CA GLU A 99 -17.65 -25.12 6.88
C GLU A 99 -16.86 -24.18 5.93
N THR A 100 -16.22 -24.70 4.87
CA THR A 100 -15.36 -23.93 3.94
C THR A 100 -16.14 -23.04 2.97
N GLY A 101 -16.49 -21.82 3.37
CA GLY A 101 -17.07 -20.79 2.51
C GLY A 101 -16.02 -20.03 1.67
N PHE A 102 -16.26 -19.90 0.37
CA PHE A 102 -15.47 -19.03 -0.51
C PHE A 102 -15.94 -17.57 -0.39
N VAL A 103 -15.03 -16.66 -0.01
CA VAL A 103 -15.25 -15.21 -0.03
C VAL A 103 -14.17 -14.53 -0.88
N GLY A 104 -14.58 -13.61 -1.75
CA GLY A 104 -13.78 -13.13 -2.87
C GLY A 104 -12.76 -12.02 -2.58
N PHE A 105 -11.99 -11.68 -3.63
CA PHE A 105 -11.02 -10.58 -3.75
C PHE A 105 -9.81 -10.55 -2.80
N THR A 106 -9.78 -11.37 -1.76
CA THR A 106 -8.52 -11.84 -1.17
C THR A 106 -8.52 -13.37 -1.15
N GLN A 107 -7.35 -13.98 -1.31
CA GLN A 107 -7.21 -15.44 -1.35
C GLN A 107 -7.28 -16.07 0.05
N CYS A 108 -8.33 -15.72 0.79
CA CYS A 108 -8.60 -16.19 2.15
C CYS A 108 -9.61 -17.34 2.08
N GLN A 109 -9.12 -18.58 2.05
CA GLN A 109 -9.98 -19.72 2.32
C GLN A 109 -10.18 -19.82 3.83
N SER A 110 -11.37 -19.43 4.31
CA SER A 110 -11.75 -19.78 5.69
C SER A 110 -11.96 -21.28 5.75
N ARG A 111 -11.00 -22.01 6.33
CA ARG A 111 -11.15 -23.46 6.51
C ARG A 111 -11.90 -23.71 7.79
N HIS A 112 -12.92 -24.55 7.66
CA HIS A 112 -13.76 -24.88 8.76
C HIS A 112 -14.25 -26.38 8.62
N ARG A 113 -14.52 -27.12 9.73
CA ARG A 113 -14.98 -28.54 9.93
C ARG A 113 -16.09 -28.73 11.02
N PHE A 114 -17.33 -29.13 10.68
CA PHE A 114 -18.43 -29.42 11.64
C PHE A 114 -18.55 -30.94 11.96
N ARG A 115 -19.00 -31.27 13.17
CA ARG A 115 -19.19 -32.61 13.75
C ARG A 115 -20.29 -32.60 14.83
N MET A 116 -21.56 -32.62 14.40
CA MET A 116 -22.67 -32.89 15.31
C MET A 116 -22.46 -34.23 16.04
N GLY A 117 -22.21 -34.16 17.36
CA GLY A 117 -22.32 -35.31 18.25
C GLY A 117 -23.78 -35.60 18.53
N GLY A 118 -24.34 -36.62 17.89
CA GLY A 118 -25.70 -37.09 18.16
C GLY A 118 -25.85 -37.63 19.59
N SER A 119 -27.01 -37.39 20.18
CA SER A 119 -27.38 -37.91 21.49
C SER A 119 -27.76 -39.39 21.38
N HIS A 120 -27.02 -40.28 22.05
CA HIS A 120 -27.54 -41.43 22.83
C HIS A 120 -26.42 -42.16 23.58
#